data_AF-C6X6Q0-F1
#
_entry.id   AF-C6X6Q0-F1
#
_cell.length_a   1.000
_cell.length_b   1.000
_cell.length_c   1.000
_cell.angle_alpha   90.00
_cell.angle_beta   90.00
_cell.angle_gamma   90.00
#
_symmetry.space_group_name_H-M   'P 1'
#
loop_
_entity.id
_entity.type
_entity.pdbx_description
1 polymer ?
#
loop_
_entity_poly.entity_id
_entity_poly.type
_entity_poly.pdbx_seq_one_letter_code
_entity_poly.pdbx_strand_id
1 'polypeptide(L)'
;MSVSKPTSPPILQRLRRLVVGKPIPSSANALPAQGETSPLVASIDAILPQTQCTQCGYQGCKPYAEAIARGEANINQCPPGGDAGIRALASLLQRPYIPLNPQHGVQKPKQVAFIDEQTCIGCTLCIQACPVDAILGASKQMHTVIADECTGCELCIAPCPVDCITMQPPPVTQSPRWRYPEFTLHAPAGPLDVQAANVARERHAFRVQRQAREQEERARKLAQRRAASAANSTTQDPAAEQAALAKKAAIAAAMARVQAQKAASAPRNTEVLSPTVAAEIAAIEARRAQMKKTDDSAD
;
A
#
# COMPACT_ATOMS: atom_id res chain seq x y z
N MET A 1 3.92 73.80 -38.24
CA MET A 1 4.96 72.94 -37.62
C MET A 1 4.42 71.51 -37.67
N SER A 2 4.95 70.72 -38.60
CA SER A 2 4.47 69.37 -38.91
C SER A 2 5.14 68.36 -37.97
N VAL A 3 4.35 67.53 -37.27
CA VAL A 3 4.87 66.51 -36.34
C VAL A 3 4.70 65.15 -37.00
N SER A 4 5.83 64.54 -37.33
CA SER A 4 5.98 63.28 -38.06
C SER A 4 5.58 62.04 -37.24
N LYS A 5 4.86 61.11 -37.88
CA LYS A 5 4.57 59.76 -37.37
C LYS A 5 5.82 58.87 -37.43
N PRO A 6 6.04 57.95 -36.47
CA PRO A 6 7.09 56.93 -36.56
C PRO A 6 6.64 55.74 -37.42
N THR A 7 7.48 55.37 -38.38
CA THR A 7 7.35 54.26 -39.32
C THR A 7 7.87 52.95 -38.72
N SER A 8 7.09 51.87 -38.88
CA SER A 8 7.46 50.50 -38.50
C SER A 8 8.49 49.90 -39.47
N PRO A 9 9.50 49.14 -39.02
CA PRO A 9 10.41 48.43 -39.90
C PRO A 9 9.88 47.05 -40.35
N PRO A 10 10.33 46.55 -41.52
CA PRO A 10 9.70 45.44 -42.23
C PRO A 10 10.15 44.04 -41.80
N ILE A 11 9.22 43.11 -42.03
CA ILE A 11 9.28 41.66 -41.89
C ILE A 11 10.38 41.08 -42.78
N LEU A 12 11.43 40.50 -42.19
CA LEU A 12 12.40 39.67 -42.89
C LEU A 12 12.05 38.17 -42.77
N GLN A 13 11.88 37.57 -43.95
CA GLN A 13 11.64 36.16 -44.21
C GLN A 13 12.66 35.26 -43.51
N ARG A 14 12.18 34.38 -42.61
CA ARG A 14 12.98 33.24 -42.14
C ARG A 14 12.87 32.10 -43.16
N LEU A 15 14.01 31.84 -43.80
CA LEU A 15 14.27 30.72 -44.69
C LEU A 15 13.92 29.37 -44.03
N ARG A 16 13.10 28.59 -44.74
CA ARG A 16 12.87 27.15 -44.51
C ARG A 16 14.20 26.41 -44.64
N ARG A 17 14.73 25.87 -43.54
CA ARG A 17 15.72 24.79 -43.59
C ARG A 17 14.98 23.45 -43.61
N LEU A 18 15.17 22.74 -44.72
CA LEU A 18 14.76 21.36 -44.95
C LEU A 18 15.35 20.44 -43.87
N VAL A 19 14.45 19.72 -43.20
CA VAL A 19 14.77 18.56 -42.37
C VAL A 19 15.03 17.38 -43.31
N VAL A 20 16.31 16.99 -43.46
CA VAL A 20 16.67 15.71 -44.07
C VAL A 20 16.77 14.70 -42.95
N GLY A 21 15.82 13.76 -42.93
CA GLY A 21 15.74 12.66 -41.98
C GLY A 21 16.94 11.72 -42.10
N LYS A 22 17.44 11.29 -40.94
CA LYS A 22 18.41 10.20 -40.82
C LYS A 22 17.67 8.99 -40.25
N PRO A 23 17.76 7.80 -40.86
CA PRO A 23 16.97 6.64 -40.47
C PRO A 23 17.44 6.09 -39.12
N ILE A 24 16.47 5.78 -38.25
CA ILE A 24 16.67 5.11 -36.97
C ILE A 24 16.84 3.61 -37.25
N PRO A 25 17.93 2.96 -36.82
CA PRO A 25 18.04 1.51 -36.98
C PRO A 25 17.09 0.79 -36.01
N SER A 26 16.24 -0.04 -36.60
CA SER A 26 15.39 -1.01 -35.95
C SER A 26 16.24 -2.14 -35.36
N SER A 27 16.33 -2.20 -34.02
CA SER A 27 16.75 -3.40 -33.31
C SER A 27 15.54 -3.93 -32.53
N ALA A 28 14.85 -4.87 -33.16
CA ALA A 28 13.89 -5.75 -32.51
C ALA A 28 14.61 -6.69 -31.52
N ASN A 29 13.95 -6.95 -30.40
CA ASN A 29 14.19 -8.04 -29.45
C ASN A 29 15.57 -8.11 -28.79
N ALA A 30 15.75 -7.29 -27.75
CA ALA A 30 16.49 -7.70 -26.57
C ALA A 30 15.46 -7.86 -25.42
N LEU A 31 15.34 -9.06 -24.85
CA LEU A 31 14.62 -9.25 -23.59
C LEU A 31 15.27 -8.33 -22.54
N PRO A 32 14.52 -7.48 -21.82
CA PRO A 32 15.13 -6.65 -20.80
C PRO A 32 15.61 -7.54 -19.65
N ALA A 33 16.90 -7.42 -19.37
CA ALA A 33 17.57 -7.96 -18.21
C ALA A 33 16.87 -7.48 -16.94
N GLN A 34 16.77 -8.37 -15.95
CA GLN A 34 16.24 -8.11 -14.63
C GLN A 34 17.02 -6.93 -14.00
N GLY A 35 16.41 -5.75 -13.89
CA GLY A 35 17.00 -4.59 -13.22
C GLY A 35 16.68 -3.23 -13.83
N GLU A 36 16.24 -3.16 -15.09
CA GLU A 36 15.91 -1.89 -15.74
C GLU A 36 14.39 -1.67 -15.77
N THR A 37 13.91 -0.69 -14.99
CA THR A 37 12.50 -0.28 -15.07
C THR A 37 12.27 0.30 -16.47
N SER A 38 11.45 -0.36 -17.28
CA SER A 38 11.13 0.09 -18.64
C SER A 38 10.65 1.56 -18.61
N PRO A 39 11.07 2.42 -19.56
CA PRO A 39 10.66 3.83 -19.60
C PRO A 39 9.12 4.00 -19.66
N LEU A 40 8.42 3.00 -20.21
CA LEU A 40 6.97 2.94 -20.24
C LEU A 40 6.38 2.75 -18.83
N VAL A 41 6.95 1.87 -18.01
CA VAL A 41 6.51 1.65 -16.62
C VAL A 41 6.66 2.94 -15.82
N ALA A 42 7.78 3.64 -15.97
CA ALA A 42 7.99 4.93 -15.29
C ALA A 42 6.96 5.98 -15.70
N SER A 43 6.59 6.01 -16.99
CA SER A 43 5.56 6.93 -17.51
C SER A 43 4.16 6.62 -16.99
N ILE A 44 3.81 5.34 -16.85
CA ILE A 44 2.55 4.92 -16.23
C ILE A 44 2.54 5.28 -14.74
N ASP A 45 3.61 4.92 -14.02
CA ASP A 45 3.72 5.19 -12.58
C ASP A 45 3.65 6.70 -12.27
N ALA A 46 4.16 7.54 -13.17
CA ALA A 46 4.04 8.99 -13.13
C ALA A 46 2.59 9.50 -13.11
N ILE A 47 1.67 8.80 -13.79
CA ILE A 47 0.25 9.17 -13.91
C ILE A 47 -0.56 8.68 -12.71
N LEU A 48 -0.14 7.60 -12.06
CA LEU A 48 -0.88 7.02 -10.95
C LEU A 48 -0.92 7.97 -9.74
N PRO A 49 -1.97 7.91 -8.91
CA PRO A 49 -2.15 8.82 -7.76
C PRO A 49 -1.19 8.55 -6.59
N GLN A 50 -0.37 7.50 -6.66
CA GLN A 50 0.66 7.16 -5.66
C GLN A 50 0.15 6.98 -4.22
N THR A 51 -1.12 6.62 -4.04
CA THR A 51 -1.72 6.41 -2.71
C THR A 51 -1.27 5.12 -2.03
N GLN A 52 -0.78 4.13 -2.80
CA GLN A 52 -0.39 2.79 -2.33
C GLN A 52 -1.51 2.04 -1.57
N CYS A 53 -2.77 2.33 -1.88
CA CYS A 53 -3.94 1.83 -1.15
C CYS A 53 -4.35 0.37 -1.44
N THR A 54 -3.68 -0.31 -2.38
CA THR A 54 -3.93 -1.70 -2.79
C THR A 54 -5.35 -2.07 -3.25
N GLN A 55 -6.26 -1.11 -3.43
CA GLN A 55 -7.65 -1.34 -3.87
C GLN A 55 -7.77 -2.01 -5.26
N CYS A 56 -6.77 -1.82 -6.12
CA CYS A 56 -6.69 -2.50 -7.42
C CYS A 56 -6.25 -3.97 -7.34
N GLY A 57 -5.93 -4.50 -6.15
CA GLY A 57 -5.45 -5.87 -5.93
C GLY A 57 -3.92 -6.04 -6.02
N TYR A 58 -3.19 -4.97 -6.33
CA TYR A 58 -1.72 -4.97 -6.37
C TYR A 58 -1.13 -4.40 -5.07
N GLN A 59 0.09 -4.84 -4.74
CA GLN A 59 0.82 -4.40 -3.52
C GLN A 59 1.19 -2.90 -3.51
N GLY A 60 1.07 -2.21 -4.65
CA GLY A 60 1.33 -0.78 -4.77
C GLY A 60 1.12 -0.27 -6.19
N CYS A 61 1.38 1.02 -6.40
CA CYS A 61 1.22 1.68 -7.70
C CYS A 61 2.23 1.17 -8.74
N LYS A 62 3.49 0.94 -8.35
CA LYS A 62 4.52 0.45 -9.27
C LYS A 62 4.23 -0.96 -9.82
N PRO A 63 3.89 -1.98 -9.00
CA PRO A 63 3.48 -3.29 -9.52
C PRO A 63 2.27 -3.23 -10.47
N TYR A 64 1.30 -2.35 -10.20
CA TYR A 64 0.18 -2.12 -11.11
C TYR A 64 0.63 -1.48 -12.43
N ALA A 65 1.54 -0.51 -12.38
CA ALA A 65 2.13 0.10 -13.57
C ALA A 65 2.88 -0.94 -14.44
N GLU A 66 3.62 -1.85 -13.80
CA GLU A 66 4.28 -2.97 -14.48
C GLU A 66 3.29 -3.92 -15.13
N ALA A 67 2.19 -4.27 -14.44
CA ALA A 67 1.15 -5.14 -15.00
C ALA A 67 0.44 -4.49 -16.20
N ILE A 68 0.17 -3.18 -16.16
CA ILE A 68 -0.39 -2.45 -17.31
C ILE A 68 0.61 -2.45 -18.48
N ALA A 69 1.89 -2.20 -18.20
CA ALA A 69 2.95 -2.20 -19.21
C ALA A 69 3.10 -3.56 -19.90
N ARG A 70 2.96 -4.66 -19.15
CA ARG A 70 2.95 -6.04 -19.67
C ARG A 70 1.63 -6.43 -20.35
N GLY A 71 0.57 -5.64 -20.20
CA GLY A 71 -0.76 -5.95 -20.73
C GLY A 71 -1.55 -6.97 -19.92
N GLU A 72 -1.11 -7.27 -18.69
CA GLU A 72 -1.77 -8.20 -17.77
C GLU A 72 -2.94 -7.55 -17.01
N ALA A 73 -2.92 -6.21 -16.87
CA ALA A 73 -3.95 -5.43 -16.18
C ALA A 73 -4.64 -4.41 -17.09
N ASN A 74 -5.92 -4.13 -16.80
CA ASN A 74 -6.68 -3.07 -17.45
C ASN A 74 -6.40 -1.71 -16.78
N ILE A 75 -6.54 -0.62 -17.54
CA ILE A 75 -6.26 0.76 -17.07
C ILE A 75 -7.28 1.29 -16.05
N ASN A 76 -8.43 0.64 -15.92
CA ASN A 76 -9.60 1.11 -15.18
C ASN A 76 -9.77 0.46 -13.79
N GLN A 77 -8.70 -0.04 -13.19
CA GLN A 77 -8.75 -0.75 -11.89
C GLN A 77 -8.42 0.14 -10.68
N CYS A 78 -8.14 1.44 -10.87
CA CYS A 78 -7.67 2.34 -9.81
C CYS A 78 -8.76 3.35 -9.37
N PRO A 79 -9.51 3.09 -8.28
CA PRO A 79 -10.51 4.02 -7.76
C PRO A 79 -9.99 5.42 -7.40
N PRO A 80 -8.83 5.59 -6.72
CA PRO A 80 -8.34 6.93 -6.38
C PRO A 80 -7.85 7.71 -7.61
N GLY A 81 -7.50 7.02 -8.70
CA GLY A 81 -7.13 7.66 -9.97
C GLY A 81 -8.33 8.22 -10.72
N GLY A 82 -9.51 7.61 -10.54
CA GLY A 82 -10.76 8.04 -11.14
C GLY A 82 -10.72 8.16 -12.68
N ASP A 83 -11.67 8.90 -13.23
CA ASP A 83 -11.76 9.12 -14.68
C ASP A 83 -10.55 9.89 -15.25
N ALA A 84 -10.00 10.83 -14.49
CA ALA A 84 -8.85 11.63 -14.93
C ALA A 84 -7.61 10.74 -15.17
N GLY A 85 -7.32 9.82 -14.23
CA GLY A 85 -6.22 8.87 -14.37
C GLY A 85 -6.42 7.92 -15.53
N ILE A 86 -7.62 7.38 -15.70
CA ILE A 86 -7.95 6.48 -16.80
C ILE A 86 -7.74 7.17 -18.16
N ARG A 87 -8.21 8.41 -18.32
CA ARG A 87 -8.03 9.17 -19.57
C ARG A 87 -6.56 9.44 -19.87
N ALA A 88 -5.77 9.80 -18.84
CA ALA A 88 -4.34 10.00 -18.99
C ALA A 88 -3.61 8.71 -19.41
N LEU A 89 -3.96 7.57 -18.80
CA LEU A 89 -3.41 6.25 -19.16
C LEU A 89 -3.83 5.82 -20.57
N ALA A 90 -5.09 6.02 -20.94
CA ALA A 90 -5.61 5.74 -22.28
C ALA A 90 -4.85 6.54 -23.35
N SER A 91 -4.61 7.83 -23.09
CA SER A 91 -3.83 8.70 -23.97
C SER A 91 -2.37 8.28 -24.09
N LEU A 92 -1.74 7.87 -22.98
CA LEU A 92 -0.34 7.42 -22.97
C LEU A 92 -0.16 6.11 -23.75
N LEU A 93 -1.07 5.15 -23.55
CA LEU A 93 -0.99 3.81 -24.12
C LEU A 93 -1.67 3.67 -25.48
N GLN A 94 -2.30 4.74 -25.97
CA GLN A 94 -3.11 4.75 -27.19
C GLN A 94 -4.19 3.65 -27.19
N ARG A 95 -4.85 3.47 -26.04
CA ARG A 95 -5.93 2.50 -25.83
C ARG A 95 -7.29 3.20 -25.73
N PRO A 96 -8.41 2.52 -26.06
CA PRO A 96 -9.73 3.10 -25.85
C PRO A 96 -9.98 3.36 -24.36
N TYR A 97 -10.70 4.45 -24.07
CA TYR A 97 -11.17 4.74 -22.71
C TYR A 97 -12.17 3.67 -22.27
N ILE A 98 -12.03 3.21 -21.03
CA ILE A 98 -12.93 2.25 -20.38
C ILE A 98 -13.31 2.85 -19.01
N PRO A 99 -14.59 2.90 -18.63
CA PRO A 99 -15.01 3.44 -17.33
C PRO A 99 -14.43 2.63 -16.17
N LEU A 100 -14.33 3.25 -14.99
CA LEU A 100 -13.80 2.62 -13.77
C LEU A 100 -14.50 1.28 -13.47
N ASN A 101 -13.72 0.24 -13.18
CA ASN A 101 -14.27 -1.06 -12.83
C ASN A 101 -14.91 -1.01 -11.42
N PRO A 102 -16.23 -1.22 -11.30
CA PRO A 102 -16.93 -1.15 -10.01
C PRO A 102 -16.50 -2.23 -9.01
N GLN A 103 -15.85 -3.31 -9.46
CA GLN A 103 -15.36 -4.39 -8.59
C GLN A 103 -14.26 -3.91 -7.62
N HIS A 104 -13.47 -2.91 -8.01
CA HIS A 104 -12.38 -2.38 -7.18
C HIS A 104 -12.80 -1.20 -6.30
N GLY A 105 -14.04 -0.71 -6.46
CA GLY A 105 -14.61 0.37 -5.65
C GLY A 105 -15.03 1.60 -6.44
N VAL A 106 -15.42 2.64 -5.71
CA VAL A 106 -15.91 3.92 -6.24
C VAL A 106 -14.88 5.01 -5.98
N GLN A 107 -14.79 5.98 -6.89
CA GLN A 107 -13.98 7.17 -6.69
C GLN A 107 -14.52 7.99 -5.52
N LYS A 108 -13.72 8.11 -4.45
CA LYS A 108 -13.99 8.97 -3.30
C LYS A 108 -13.13 10.24 -3.38
N PRO A 109 -13.58 11.38 -2.82
CA PRO A 109 -12.71 12.54 -2.65
C PRO A 109 -11.55 12.21 -1.71
N LYS A 110 -10.44 12.95 -1.83
CA LYS A 110 -9.29 12.82 -0.92
C LYS A 110 -9.72 13.10 0.52
N GLN A 111 -9.41 12.17 1.41
CA GLN A 111 -9.62 12.29 2.86
C GLN A 111 -8.29 12.03 3.58
N VAL A 112 -8.16 12.55 4.79
CA VAL A 112 -7.00 12.42 5.66
C VAL A 112 -7.41 11.63 6.89
N ALA A 113 -6.52 10.76 7.37
CA ALA A 113 -6.75 10.04 8.61
C ALA A 113 -6.61 10.99 9.82
N PHE A 114 -7.55 10.90 10.75
CA PHE A 114 -7.55 11.59 12.04
C PHE A 114 -7.54 10.53 13.15
N ILE A 115 -6.60 10.63 14.08
CA ILE A 115 -6.46 9.72 15.22
C ILE A 115 -6.98 10.44 16.45
N ASP A 116 -7.95 9.85 17.15
CA ASP A 116 -8.41 10.35 18.44
C ASP A 116 -7.36 10.05 19.53
N GLU A 117 -6.76 11.10 20.08
CA GLU A 117 -5.72 10.97 21.09
C GLU A 117 -6.23 10.40 22.41
N GLN A 118 -7.51 10.54 22.73
CA GLN A 118 -8.09 10.06 24.00
C GLN A 118 -8.23 8.53 24.01
N THR A 119 -8.50 7.94 22.84
CA THR A 119 -8.75 6.52 22.68
C THR A 119 -7.47 5.76 22.28
N CYS A 120 -6.48 6.43 21.72
CA CYS A 120 -5.24 5.82 21.25
C CYS A 120 -4.35 5.27 22.39
N ILE A 121 -4.14 3.95 22.40
CA ILE A 121 -3.30 3.24 23.39
C ILE A 121 -1.79 3.20 23.05
N GLY A 122 -1.39 3.72 21.89
CA GLY A 122 0.01 3.77 21.49
C GLY A 122 0.61 2.42 21.03
N CYS A 123 -0.18 1.60 20.33
CA CYS A 123 0.20 0.25 19.88
C CYS A 123 1.19 0.21 18.70
N THR A 124 1.39 1.32 17.96
CA THR A 124 2.30 1.48 16.81
C THR A 124 1.95 0.69 15.53
N LEU A 125 0.86 -0.08 15.52
CA LEU A 125 0.44 -0.87 14.33
C LEU A 125 0.09 0.03 13.13
N CYS A 126 -0.48 1.20 13.37
CA CYS A 126 -0.79 2.18 12.33
C CYS A 126 0.48 2.73 11.63
N ILE A 127 1.58 2.95 12.36
CA ILE A 127 2.87 3.38 11.77
C ILE A 127 3.42 2.30 10.82
N GLN A 128 3.26 1.03 11.17
CA GLN A 128 3.71 -0.08 10.33
C GLN A 128 2.86 -0.25 9.07
N ALA A 129 1.56 0.08 9.15
CA ALA A 129 0.65 0.03 8.01
C ALA A 129 0.76 1.26 7.08
N CYS A 130 1.21 2.41 7.58
CA CYS A 130 1.28 3.63 6.78
C CYS A 130 2.35 3.55 5.68
N PRO A 131 2.01 3.59 4.38
CA PRO A 131 2.98 3.43 3.29
C PRO A 131 3.89 4.66 3.10
N VAL A 132 3.48 5.85 3.56
CA VAL A 132 4.21 7.11 3.37
C VAL A 132 4.78 7.69 4.67
N ASP A 133 4.71 6.94 5.77
CA ASP A 133 5.16 7.40 7.09
C ASP A 133 4.54 8.75 7.51
N ALA A 134 3.24 8.96 7.25
CA ALA A 134 2.53 10.18 7.65
C ALA A 134 2.09 10.18 9.13
N ILE A 135 2.25 9.06 9.84
CA ILE A 135 1.84 8.91 11.25
C ILE A 135 3.08 9.02 12.13
N LEU A 136 3.04 9.95 13.08
CA LEU A 136 4.06 10.13 14.10
C LEU A 136 3.58 9.61 15.45
N GLY A 137 4.49 9.03 16.21
CA GLY A 137 4.23 8.53 17.55
C GLY A 137 5.33 7.58 18.02
N ALA A 138 5.20 7.13 19.26
CA ALA A 138 6.11 6.17 19.87
C ALA A 138 5.33 5.08 20.60
N SER A 139 6.02 4.01 20.98
CA SER A 139 5.40 2.95 21.79
C SER A 139 4.86 3.51 23.11
N LYS A 140 3.60 3.19 23.42
CA LYS A 140 2.87 3.68 24.60
C LYS A 140 2.68 5.21 24.64
N GLN A 141 2.76 5.88 23.50
CA GLN A 141 2.45 7.30 23.35
C GLN A 141 1.33 7.49 22.32
N MET A 142 0.58 8.57 22.44
CA MET A 142 -0.46 8.92 21.46
C MET A 142 0.18 9.19 20.10
N HIS A 143 -0.55 8.81 19.05
CA HIS A 143 -0.10 8.96 17.67
C HIS A 143 -0.88 10.09 17.01
N THR A 144 -0.22 10.84 16.11
CA THR A 144 -0.83 11.94 15.36
C THR A 144 -0.48 11.82 13.88
N VAL A 145 -1.39 12.28 13.00
CA VAL A 145 -1.21 12.24 11.54
C VAL A 145 -0.77 13.61 11.04
N ILE A 146 0.26 13.64 10.20
CA ILE A 146 0.62 14.83 9.43
C ILE A 146 -0.31 14.91 8.22
N ALA A 147 -1.26 15.84 8.25
CA ALA A 147 -2.33 15.92 7.24
C ALA A 147 -1.79 16.14 5.81
N ASP A 148 -0.73 16.93 5.66
CA ASP A 148 -0.14 17.27 4.36
C ASP A 148 0.53 16.07 3.67
N GLU A 149 1.04 15.14 4.47
CA GLU A 149 1.76 13.94 3.99
C GLU A 149 0.82 12.74 3.82
N CYS A 150 -0.39 12.81 4.37
CA CYS A 150 -1.35 11.74 4.30
C CYS A 150 -1.94 11.60 2.87
N THR A 151 -1.80 10.41 2.29
CA THR A 151 -2.37 10.09 0.97
C THR A 151 -3.85 9.70 1.02
N GLY A 152 -4.39 9.42 2.21
CA GLY A 152 -5.77 8.94 2.35
C GLY A 152 -5.98 7.49 1.95
N CYS A 153 -4.97 6.63 2.13
CA CYS A 153 -5.03 5.22 1.70
C CYS A 153 -5.89 4.29 2.56
N GLU A 154 -6.39 4.74 3.72
CA GLU A 154 -7.25 3.98 4.66
C GLU A 154 -6.61 2.70 5.27
N LEU A 155 -5.37 2.34 4.91
CA LEU A 155 -4.68 1.13 5.38
C LEU A 155 -4.45 1.08 6.90
N CYS A 156 -4.51 2.22 7.59
CA CYS A 156 -4.29 2.32 9.03
C CYS A 156 -5.52 1.95 9.87
N ILE A 157 -6.73 1.91 9.28
CA ILE A 157 -7.98 1.66 10.00
C ILE A 157 -8.04 0.20 10.49
N ALA A 158 -7.91 -0.76 9.58
CA ALA A 158 -7.99 -2.19 9.87
C ALA A 158 -7.01 -2.71 10.95
N PRO A 159 -5.73 -2.27 11.03
CA PRO A 159 -4.81 -2.72 12.07
C PRO A 159 -5.01 -2.05 13.43
N CYS A 160 -5.94 -1.09 13.59
CA CYS A 160 -6.17 -0.42 14.85
C CYS A 160 -7.02 -1.31 15.79
N PRO A 161 -6.50 -1.75 16.96
CA PRO A 161 -7.25 -2.64 17.86
C PRO A 161 -8.34 -1.93 18.68
N VAL A 162 -8.34 -0.59 18.69
CA VAL A 162 -9.28 0.26 19.43
C VAL A 162 -10.13 1.12 18.51
N ASP A 163 -9.99 0.96 17.19
CA ASP A 163 -10.74 1.68 16.16
C ASP A 163 -10.75 3.22 16.33
N CYS A 164 -9.66 3.80 16.83
CA CYS A 164 -9.57 5.24 17.13
C CYS A 164 -9.26 6.14 15.90
N ILE A 165 -9.38 5.62 14.68
CA ILE A 165 -8.99 6.32 13.44
C ILE A 165 -10.21 6.60 12.59
N THR A 166 -10.42 7.86 12.21
CA THR A 166 -11.52 8.30 11.33
C THR A 166 -10.98 9.01 10.10
N MET A 167 -11.68 8.91 8.97
CA MET A 167 -11.31 9.65 7.76
C MET A 167 -12.09 10.96 7.71
N GLN A 168 -11.38 12.06 7.60
CA GLN A 168 -11.95 13.41 7.55
C GLN A 168 -11.52 14.10 6.25
N PRO A 169 -12.31 15.05 5.73
CA PRO A 169 -11.82 15.89 4.63
C PRO A 169 -10.53 16.61 5.07
N PRO A 170 -9.58 16.84 4.15
CA PRO A 170 -8.36 17.58 4.48
C PRO A 170 -8.74 18.95 5.06
N PRO A 171 -8.03 19.42 6.09
CA PRO A 171 -8.29 20.73 6.64
C PRO A 171 -8.12 21.76 5.52
N VAL A 172 -9.16 22.58 5.30
CA VAL A 172 -9.04 23.74 4.42
C VAL A 172 -8.07 24.70 5.06
N THR A 173 -6.84 24.76 4.57
CA THR A 173 -5.90 25.81 4.94
C THR A 173 -6.45 27.12 4.38
N GLN A 174 -7.26 27.79 5.20
CA GLN A 174 -7.64 29.18 4.95
C GLN A 174 -6.34 29.98 4.96
N SER A 175 -5.85 30.37 3.79
CA SER A 175 -4.71 31.26 3.71
C SER A 175 -5.01 32.52 4.52
N PRO A 176 -4.09 33.07 5.35
CA PRO A 176 -4.33 34.27 6.15
C PRO A 176 -4.56 35.55 5.33
N ARG A 177 -4.54 35.48 3.99
CA ARG A 177 -4.96 36.59 3.13
C ARG A 177 -6.47 36.55 3.00
N TRP A 178 -7.12 37.61 3.46
CA TRP A 178 -8.48 37.99 3.08
C TRP A 178 -8.72 37.69 1.59
N ARG A 179 -9.49 36.64 1.31
CA ARG A 179 -9.93 36.25 -0.03
C ARG A 179 -11.45 36.18 0.05
N TYR A 180 -12.13 36.86 -0.88
CA TYR A 180 -13.59 36.84 -0.98
C TYR A 180 -14.11 35.39 -0.91
N PRO A 181 -15.29 35.14 -0.30
CA PRO A 181 -15.87 33.80 -0.26
C PRO A 181 -16.14 33.34 -1.70
N GLU A 182 -15.17 32.62 -2.24
CA GLU A 182 -15.33 31.89 -3.48
C GLU A 182 -16.22 30.71 -3.10
N PHE A 183 -17.51 30.89 -3.31
CA PHE A 183 -18.49 29.81 -3.23
C PHE A 183 -17.90 28.67 -4.05
N THR A 184 -17.53 27.59 -3.36
CA THR A 184 -16.99 26.40 -3.99
C THR A 184 -18.13 25.80 -4.81
N LEU A 185 -18.21 26.19 -6.09
CA LEU A 185 -18.66 25.27 -7.11
C LEU A 185 -17.80 24.03 -6.89
N HIS A 186 -18.37 22.97 -6.31
CA HIS A 186 -17.67 21.71 -6.10
C HIS A 186 -17.00 21.35 -7.41
N ALA A 187 -15.67 21.51 -7.48
CA ALA A 187 -14.93 21.22 -8.70
C ALA A 187 -15.16 19.74 -9.00
N PRO A 188 -15.85 19.40 -10.11
CA PRO A 188 -16.08 18.01 -10.46
C PRO A 188 -14.71 17.41 -10.75
N ALA A 189 -14.28 16.43 -9.96
CA ALA A 189 -13.06 15.64 -10.15
C ALA A 189 -11.90 16.47 -10.75
N GLY A 190 -11.29 17.34 -9.94
CA GLY A 190 -10.14 18.13 -10.35
C GLY A 190 -8.99 17.27 -10.90
N PRO A 191 -8.07 17.87 -11.70
CA PRO A 191 -6.92 17.16 -12.23
C PRO A 191 -6.16 16.46 -11.10
N LEU A 192 -5.65 15.26 -11.37
CA LEU A 192 -4.76 14.55 -10.46
C LEU A 192 -3.62 15.50 -10.06
N ASP A 193 -3.46 15.75 -8.76
CA ASP A 193 -2.38 16.58 -8.25
C ASP A 193 -1.06 15.83 -8.39
N VAL A 194 -0.37 16.11 -9.50
CA VAL A 194 0.91 15.48 -9.87
C VAL A 194 1.97 15.77 -8.82
N GLN A 195 1.96 16.95 -8.20
CA GLN A 195 2.96 17.32 -7.20
C GLN A 195 2.76 16.51 -5.92
N ALA A 196 1.53 16.43 -5.42
CA ALA A 196 1.21 15.58 -4.27
C ALA A 196 1.52 14.10 -4.53
N ALA A 197 1.25 13.59 -5.75
CA ALA A 197 1.58 12.23 -6.13
C ALA A 197 3.10 11.98 -6.15
N ASN A 198 3.90 12.92 -6.65
CA ASN A 198 5.37 12.81 -6.66
C ASN A 198 5.93 12.80 -5.23
N VAL A 199 5.48 13.71 -4.37
CA VAL A 199 5.88 13.73 -2.94
C VAL A 199 5.53 12.40 -2.27
N ALA A 200 4.32 11.88 -2.49
CA ALA A 200 3.90 10.58 -1.96
C ALA A 200 4.80 9.43 -2.46
N ARG A 201 5.17 9.44 -3.74
CA ARG A 201 6.08 8.43 -4.33
C ARG A 201 7.45 8.46 -3.67
N GLU A 202 8.05 9.65 -3.54
CA GLU A 202 9.38 9.83 -2.95
C GLU A 202 9.41 9.34 -1.50
N ARG A 203 8.39 9.69 -0.71
CA ARG A 203 8.26 9.23 0.67
C ARG A 203 8.10 7.72 0.79
N HIS A 204 7.24 7.13 -0.05
CA HIS A 204 7.08 5.68 -0.09
C HIS A 204 8.40 4.98 -0.46
N ALA A 205 9.12 5.50 -1.46
CA ALA A 205 10.43 4.97 -1.84
C ALA A 205 11.44 5.07 -0.69
N PHE A 206 11.47 6.20 0.03
CA PHE A 206 12.31 6.38 1.21
C PHE A 206 11.97 5.38 2.33
N ARG A 207 10.68 5.16 2.59
CA ARG A 207 10.21 4.14 3.55
C ARG A 207 10.71 2.75 3.18
N VAL A 208 10.50 2.34 1.93
CA VAL A 208 10.89 1.00 1.45
C VAL A 208 12.40 0.80 1.58
N GLN A 209 13.20 1.81 1.22
CA GLN A 209 14.66 1.75 1.39
C GLN A 209 15.06 1.64 2.87
N ARG A 210 14.43 2.42 3.76
CA ARG A 210 14.66 2.32 5.21
C ARG A 210 14.33 0.92 5.73
N GLN A 211 13.17 0.37 5.36
CA GLN A 211 12.74 -0.96 5.78
C GLN A 211 13.66 -2.06 5.27
N ALA A 212 14.11 -1.98 4.01
CA ALA A 212 15.06 -2.93 3.44
C ALA A 212 16.38 -2.94 4.24
N ARG A 213 16.95 -1.77 4.53
CA ARG A 213 18.16 -1.65 5.37
C ARG A 213 17.95 -2.23 6.76
N GLU A 214 16.83 -1.91 7.43
CA GLU A 214 16.54 -2.44 8.76
C GLU A 214 16.36 -3.98 8.75
N GLN A 215 15.73 -4.53 7.70
CA GLN A 215 15.57 -5.97 7.52
C GLN A 215 16.92 -6.66 7.30
N GLU A 216 17.79 -6.09 6.47
CA GLU A 216 19.15 -6.59 6.23
C GLU A 216 19.99 -6.58 7.52
N GLU A 217 19.96 -5.49 8.28
CA GLU A 217 20.66 -5.40 9.57
C GLU A 217 20.15 -6.42 10.58
N ARG A 218 18.83 -6.59 10.69
CA ARG A 218 18.20 -7.59 11.57
C ARG A 218 18.58 -9.01 11.12
N ALA A 219 18.57 -9.29 9.82
CA ALA A 219 18.97 -10.57 9.25
C ALA A 219 20.45 -10.88 9.55
N ARG A 220 21.34 -9.90 9.38
CA ARG A 220 22.77 -10.02 9.71
C ARG A 220 22.99 -10.32 11.20
N LYS A 221 22.33 -9.58 12.09
CA LYS A 221 22.41 -9.81 13.55
C LYS A 221 21.88 -11.20 13.92
N LEU A 222 20.77 -11.65 13.32
CA LEU A 222 20.23 -12.98 13.55
C LEU A 222 21.18 -14.07 13.05
N ALA A 223 21.78 -13.89 11.87
CA ALA A 223 22.77 -14.82 11.33
C ALA A 223 24.02 -14.91 12.22
N GLN A 224 24.52 -13.79 12.73
CA GLN A 224 25.62 -13.76 13.70
C GLN A 224 25.25 -14.48 15.01
N ARG A 225 24.06 -14.24 15.57
CA ARG A 225 23.57 -14.94 16.76
C ARG A 225 23.44 -16.45 16.52
N ARG A 226 22.94 -16.85 15.34
CA ARG A 226 22.84 -18.26 14.94
C ARG A 226 24.22 -18.91 14.82
N ALA A 227 25.18 -18.24 14.16
CA ALA A 227 26.55 -18.72 14.04
C ALA A 227 27.26 -18.82 15.40
N ALA A 228 27.08 -17.83 16.28
CA ALA A 228 27.61 -17.88 17.64
C ALA A 228 26.98 -19.02 18.48
N SER A 229 25.67 -19.24 18.35
CA SER A 229 25.01 -20.38 19.01
C SER A 229 25.46 -21.73 18.45
N ALA A 230 25.76 -21.82 17.16
CA ALA A 230 26.28 -23.03 16.52
C ALA A 230 27.72 -23.32 16.98
N ALA A 231 28.59 -22.30 17.03
CA ALA A 231 29.96 -22.42 17.53
C ALA A 231 30.00 -22.85 19.00
N ASN A 232 29.05 -22.37 19.82
CA ASN A 232 28.94 -22.75 21.24
C ASN A 232 28.30 -24.14 21.46
N SER A 233 27.67 -24.72 20.43
CA SER A 233 27.15 -26.10 20.46
C SER A 233 28.18 -27.15 20.03
N THR A 234 29.34 -26.73 19.51
CA THR A 234 30.41 -27.63 19.04
C THR A 234 31.28 -28.19 20.17
N THR A 235 31.15 -27.68 21.41
CA THR A 235 31.62 -28.40 22.61
C THR A 235 30.61 -29.49 22.94
N GLN A 236 30.74 -30.61 22.23
CA GLN A 236 29.92 -31.82 22.44
C GLN A 236 30.30 -32.47 23.78
N ASP A 237 29.72 -31.98 24.87
CA ASP A 237 29.51 -32.80 26.06
C ASP A 237 28.34 -33.76 25.77
N PRO A 238 28.55 -35.07 25.66
CA PRO A 238 27.47 -36.03 25.37
C PRO A 238 26.33 -35.99 26.41
N ALA A 239 26.64 -35.54 27.64
CA ALA A 239 25.64 -35.31 28.69
C ALA A 239 24.72 -34.10 28.40
N ALA A 240 25.24 -33.05 27.76
CA ALA A 240 24.45 -31.86 27.40
C ALA A 240 23.50 -32.14 26.22
N GLU A 241 23.94 -32.96 25.26
CA GLU A 241 23.13 -33.39 24.12
C GLU A 241 21.97 -34.32 24.56
N GLN A 242 22.24 -35.27 25.45
CA GLN A 242 21.21 -36.10 26.06
C GLN A 242 20.21 -35.28 26.89
N ALA A 243 20.68 -34.27 27.65
CA ALA A 243 19.81 -33.37 28.40
C ALA A 243 18.93 -32.49 27.49
N ALA A 244 19.43 -32.05 26.33
CA ALA A 244 18.65 -31.29 25.36
C ALA A 244 17.57 -32.17 24.68
N LEU A 245 17.91 -33.42 24.35
CA LEU A 245 16.96 -34.39 23.80
C LEU A 245 15.86 -34.74 24.82
N ALA A 246 16.23 -34.94 26.09
CA ALA A 246 15.28 -35.19 27.19
C ALA A 246 14.34 -34.00 27.42
N LYS A 247 14.85 -32.76 27.35
CA LYS A 247 14.00 -31.54 27.43
C LYS A 247 13.03 -31.44 26.26
N LYS A 248 13.48 -31.70 25.03
CA LYS A 248 12.59 -31.72 23.85
C LYS A 248 11.51 -32.80 23.96
N ALA A 249 11.88 -34.00 24.40
CA ALA A 249 10.94 -35.10 24.64
C ALA A 249 9.92 -34.76 25.75
N ALA A 250 10.35 -34.10 26.82
CA ALA A 250 9.48 -33.66 27.91
C ALA A 250 8.47 -32.60 27.45
N ILE A 251 8.89 -31.63 26.64
CA ILE A 251 8.00 -30.61 26.05
C ILE A 251 7.00 -31.26 25.08
N ALA A 252 7.46 -32.17 24.23
CA ALA A 252 6.59 -32.91 23.31
C ALA A 252 5.55 -33.75 24.08
N ALA A 253 5.96 -34.42 25.15
CA ALA A 253 5.07 -35.17 26.02
C ALA A 253 4.06 -34.26 26.75
N ALA A 254 4.48 -33.08 27.21
CA ALA A 254 3.58 -32.10 27.82
C ALA A 254 2.56 -31.55 26.81
N MET A 255 2.99 -31.23 25.59
CA MET A 255 2.11 -30.78 24.51
C MET A 255 1.10 -31.86 24.12
N ALA A 256 1.54 -33.12 23.99
CA ALA A 256 0.65 -34.24 23.71
C ALA A 256 -0.37 -34.46 24.84
N ARG A 257 0.02 -34.28 26.11
CA ARG A 257 -0.92 -34.33 27.25
C ARG A 257 -1.94 -33.21 27.20
N VAL A 258 -1.53 -31.98 26.87
CA VAL A 258 -2.46 -30.84 26.73
C VAL A 258 -3.41 -31.06 25.55
N GLN A 259 -2.94 -31.59 24.43
CA GLN A 259 -3.78 -31.94 23.29
C GLN A 259 -4.78 -33.04 23.62
N ALA A 260 -4.35 -34.09 24.33
CA ALA A 260 -5.23 -35.16 24.80
C ALA A 260 -6.26 -34.64 25.83
N GLN A 261 -5.86 -33.74 26.74
CA GLN A 261 -6.78 -33.09 27.68
C GLN A 261 -7.79 -32.18 26.97
N LYS A 262 -7.38 -31.44 25.95
CA LYS A 262 -8.29 -30.65 25.11
C LYS A 262 -9.26 -31.53 24.31
N ALA A 263 -8.80 -32.68 23.82
CA ALA A 263 -9.65 -33.64 23.11
C ALA A 263 -10.63 -34.37 24.04
N ALA A 264 -10.22 -34.63 25.29
CA ALA A 264 -11.05 -35.29 26.30
C ALA A 264 -11.99 -34.31 27.05
N SER A 265 -11.66 -33.02 27.10
CA SER A 265 -12.54 -32.01 27.71
C SER A 265 -13.70 -31.70 26.78
N ALA A 266 -14.86 -32.29 27.07
CA ALA A 266 -16.12 -31.84 26.49
C ALA A 266 -16.40 -30.38 26.93
N PRO A 267 -17.01 -29.55 26.05
CA PRO A 267 -17.42 -28.20 26.43
C PRO A 267 -18.36 -28.28 27.64
N ARG A 268 -18.01 -27.57 28.72
CA ARG A 268 -18.87 -27.44 29.90
C ARG A 268 -20.00 -26.44 29.59
N ASN A 269 -21.18 -26.63 30.21
CA ASN A 269 -22.39 -25.80 30.04
C ASN A 269 -23.13 -25.94 28.69
N THR A 270 -23.24 -27.17 28.16
CA THR A 270 -24.10 -27.47 26.98
C THR A 270 -25.47 -28.03 27.36
N GLU A 271 -25.70 -28.36 28.63
CA GLU A 271 -26.91 -29.09 29.08
C GLU A 271 -28.11 -28.16 29.34
N VAL A 272 -27.88 -26.86 29.54
CA VAL A 272 -28.94 -25.85 29.76
C VAL A 272 -28.73 -24.69 28.79
N LEU A 273 -29.03 -24.92 27.51
CA LEU A 273 -29.02 -23.89 26.47
C LEU A 273 -30.46 -23.60 26.03
N SER A 274 -30.81 -22.33 25.82
CA SER A 274 -32.08 -21.98 25.20
C SER A 274 -32.10 -22.48 23.74
N PRO A 275 -33.28 -22.84 23.19
CA PRO A 275 -33.38 -23.44 21.86
C PRO A 275 -32.84 -22.53 20.74
N THR A 276 -32.88 -21.21 20.95
CA THR A 276 -32.32 -20.23 20.01
C THR A 276 -30.80 -20.26 19.97
N VAL A 277 -30.15 -20.30 21.13
CA VAL A 277 -28.69 -20.33 21.26
C VAL A 277 -28.14 -21.66 20.74
N ALA A 278 -28.85 -22.76 20.95
CA ALA A 278 -28.48 -24.07 20.40
C ALA A 278 -28.49 -24.07 18.86
N ALA A 279 -29.49 -23.41 18.23
CA ALA A 279 -29.57 -23.30 16.78
C ALA A 279 -28.46 -22.42 16.19
N GLU A 280 -28.08 -21.34 16.87
CA GLU A 280 -26.96 -20.47 16.46
C GLU A 280 -25.62 -21.21 16.55
N ILE A 281 -25.38 -21.96 17.61
CA ILE A 281 -24.17 -22.78 17.78
C ILE A 281 -24.08 -23.81 16.63
N ALA A 282 -25.17 -24.51 16.32
CA ALA A 282 -25.20 -25.48 15.22
C ALA A 282 -24.92 -24.84 13.86
N ALA A 283 -25.43 -23.62 13.62
CA ALA A 283 -25.16 -22.88 12.38
C ALA A 283 -23.68 -22.44 12.26
N ILE A 284 -23.06 -22.05 13.39
CA ILE A 284 -21.65 -21.68 13.46
C ILE A 284 -20.76 -22.92 13.24
N GLU A 285 -21.09 -24.05 13.85
CA GLU A 285 -20.35 -25.31 13.66
C GLU A 285 -20.46 -25.84 12.23
N ALA A 286 -21.64 -25.73 11.60
CA ALA A 286 -21.83 -26.08 10.19
C ALA A 286 -20.95 -25.22 9.26
N ARG A 287 -20.85 -23.91 9.53
CA ARG A 287 -19.94 -23.01 8.80
C ARG A 287 -18.48 -23.38 8.99
N ARG A 288 -18.06 -23.70 10.22
CA ARG A 288 -16.68 -24.15 10.49
C ARG A 288 -16.34 -25.46 9.79
N ALA A 289 -17.28 -26.41 9.74
CA ALA A 289 -17.10 -27.67 9.03
C ALA A 289 -16.98 -27.47 7.51
N GLN A 290 -17.72 -26.52 6.95
CA GLN A 290 -17.57 -26.13 5.54
C GLN A 290 -16.21 -25.50 5.27
N MET A 291 -15.75 -24.57 6.11
CA MET A 291 -14.42 -23.95 5.99
C MET A 291 -13.27 -24.97 6.12
N LYS A 292 -13.42 -25.96 7.01
CA LYS A 292 -12.41 -27.02 7.15
C LYS A 292 -12.35 -27.94 5.93
N LYS A 293 -13.49 -28.26 5.31
CA LYS A 293 -13.53 -29.02 4.06
C LYS A 293 -12.92 -28.26 2.88
N THR A 294 -13.02 -26.93 2.87
CA THR A 294 -12.37 -26.13 1.83
C THR A 294 -10.86 -26.07 2.02
N ASP A 295 -10.38 -25.99 3.26
CA ASP A 295 -8.94 -26.01 3.57
C ASP A 295 -8.30 -27.38 3.27
N ASP A 296 -8.94 -28.50 3.67
CA ASP A 296 -8.44 -29.86 3.37
C ASP A 296 -8.51 -30.22 1.85
N SER A 297 -9.19 -29.42 1.04
CA SER A 297 -9.29 -29.61 -0.43
C SER A 297 -8.33 -28.71 -1.23
N ALA A 298 -7.59 -27.84 -0.54
CA ALA A 298 -6.69 -26.85 -1.13
C ALA A 298 -5.18 -27.17 -0.94
N ASP A 299 -4.86 -28.27 -0.23
CA ASP A 299 -3.53 -28.92 -0.21
C ASP A 299 -3.49 -30.12 -1.20
#